data_AF-A0A8T2F8T0-F1
#
_entry.id   AF-A0A8T2F8T0-F1
#
_cell.length_a   1.000
_cell.length_b   1.000
_cell.length_c   1.000
_cell.angle_alpha   90.00
_cell.angle_beta   90.00
_cell.angle_gamma   90.00
#
_symmetry.space_group_name_H-M   'P 1'
#
loop_
_entity.id
_entity.type
_entity.pdbx_description
1 polymer ?
#
loop_
_entity_poly.entity_id
_entity_poly.type
_entity_poly.pdbx_seq_one_letter_code
_entity_poly.pdbx_strand_id
1 'polypeptide(L)'
;MEKTEWSDLPEELLDLIANRYSSNIDVLRIRSTCKSWRSAVAMSKERLQFRFERYLPTSNKKIKAHLSPTTFFRITLPSSCPNKGWLVRTRQASKMYRKITLLCPLSGERITRSHQTLDLLKVGVSEIRQSYEIQIFDGLKDEKIPLDSEIFSNYIKNSDKIPSGVFFRVAFLDNIFFAVNYHDNKIWCCKTREGSRSWTKIKNQVEDFSDIILHMGRIYAVDLKGAIWWISLSQLTIVQQTSSTPLDYYKYDSCQDTRLVEYCGDLCIVHELSITRNHIQRTVGFKVYKMDEDLAKWVEVSCLGDNTLIVACNSCFTVVASEYHGCLKNSIYFSYYDVKKAENIKVFKLDDGSITQRTDISSQSCFHMFSLPFLNY
;
A
#
# COMPACT_ATOMS: atom_id res chain seq x y z
N MET A 1 16.15 21.27 -37.43
CA MET A 1 15.09 21.09 -36.43
C MET A 1 15.35 22.09 -35.33
N GLU A 2 14.47 23.07 -35.14
CA GLU A 2 14.51 23.93 -33.95
C GLU A 2 14.37 23.05 -32.70
N LYS A 3 15.30 23.21 -31.77
CA LYS A 3 15.19 22.63 -30.44
C LYS A 3 14.28 23.55 -29.63
N THR A 4 13.07 23.10 -29.36
CA THR A 4 12.19 23.74 -28.38
C THR A 4 12.69 23.42 -26.98
N GLU A 5 12.88 24.44 -26.14
CA GLU A 5 13.25 24.23 -24.76
C GLU A 5 11.99 23.91 -23.91
N TRP A 6 12.16 23.08 -22.89
CA TRP A 6 11.08 22.77 -21.93
C TRP A 6 10.54 24.00 -21.20
N SER A 7 11.28 25.09 -21.22
CA SER A 7 10.90 26.38 -20.61
C SER A 7 9.83 27.10 -21.44
N ASP A 8 9.71 26.79 -22.73
CA ASP A 8 8.74 27.37 -23.67
C ASP A 8 7.44 26.55 -23.75
N LEU A 9 7.31 25.51 -22.92
CA LEU A 9 6.12 24.67 -22.91
C LEU A 9 4.90 25.51 -22.48
N PRO A 10 3.80 25.51 -23.28
CA PRO A 10 2.57 26.20 -22.91
C PRO A 10 2.06 25.79 -21.54
N GLU A 11 1.58 26.75 -20.75
CA GLU A 11 1.11 26.53 -19.38
C GLU A 11 0.04 25.43 -19.31
N GLU A 12 -0.84 25.35 -20.32
CA GLU A 12 -1.90 24.35 -20.43
C GLU A 12 -1.36 22.91 -20.56
N LEU A 13 -0.29 22.72 -21.34
CA LEU A 13 0.35 21.41 -21.50
C LEU A 13 1.10 21.02 -20.24
N LEU A 14 1.79 21.98 -19.61
CA LEU A 14 2.46 21.75 -18.34
C LEU A 14 1.45 21.38 -17.24
N ASP A 15 0.29 22.02 -17.25
CA ASP A 15 -0.80 21.72 -16.34
C ASP A 15 -1.36 20.32 -16.56
N LEU A 16 -1.59 19.92 -17.81
CA LEU A 16 -2.02 18.58 -18.18
C LEU A 16 -1.00 17.52 -17.78
N ILE A 17 0.30 17.78 -17.95
CA ILE A 17 1.38 16.90 -17.50
C ILE A 17 1.30 16.76 -15.97
N ALA A 18 1.23 17.87 -15.24
CA ALA A 18 1.13 17.86 -13.78
C ALA A 18 -0.12 17.12 -13.29
N ASN A 19 -1.24 17.22 -14.01
CA ASN A 19 -2.51 16.54 -13.69
C ASN A 19 -2.45 15.02 -13.94
N ARG A 20 -1.45 14.50 -14.67
CA ARG A 20 -1.25 13.05 -14.82
C ARG A 20 -0.56 12.42 -13.61
N TYR A 21 0.12 13.20 -12.78
CA TYR A 21 0.77 12.69 -11.58
C TYR A 21 -0.24 12.57 -10.43
N SER A 22 -0.33 11.37 -9.85
CA SER A 22 -1.17 11.10 -8.68
C SER A 22 -0.52 11.51 -7.35
N SER A 23 0.81 11.75 -7.35
CA SER A 23 1.57 12.13 -6.15
C SER A 23 1.61 13.65 -5.97
N ASN A 24 1.29 14.10 -4.75
CA ASN A 24 1.49 15.48 -4.31
C ASN A 24 2.95 15.92 -4.38
N ILE A 25 3.91 15.00 -4.19
CA ILE A 25 5.33 15.34 -4.19
C ILE A 25 5.80 15.66 -5.60
N ASP A 26 5.34 14.92 -6.60
CA ASP A 26 5.72 15.20 -7.99
C ASP A 26 5.18 16.56 -8.44
N VAL A 27 3.95 16.92 -8.05
CA VAL A 27 3.41 18.26 -8.28
C VAL A 27 4.26 19.33 -7.58
N LEU A 28 4.70 19.09 -6.34
CA LEU A 28 5.59 20.01 -5.63
C LEU A 28 6.96 20.12 -6.31
N ARG A 29 7.53 19.02 -6.81
CA ARG A 29 8.80 18.97 -7.55
C ARG A 29 8.69 19.76 -8.86
N ILE A 30 7.63 19.54 -9.63
CA ILE A 30 7.34 20.31 -10.86
C ILE A 30 7.23 21.80 -10.55
N ARG A 31 6.52 22.18 -9.47
CA ARG A 31 6.44 23.59 -9.03
C ARG A 31 7.75 24.15 -8.46
N SER A 32 8.73 23.29 -8.17
CA SER A 32 10.02 23.69 -7.61
C SER A 32 11.07 23.96 -8.69
N THR A 33 10.82 23.57 -9.95
CA THR A 33 11.78 23.72 -11.06
C THR A 33 12.08 25.19 -11.40
N CYS A 34 11.05 26.00 -11.70
CA CYS A 34 11.21 27.42 -12.01
C CYS A 34 9.94 28.24 -11.70
N LYS A 35 10.03 29.56 -11.82
CA LYS A 35 8.90 30.48 -11.53
C LYS A 35 7.72 30.27 -12.50
N SER A 36 7.98 30.05 -13.79
CA SER A 36 6.96 29.79 -14.81
C SER A 36 6.17 28.52 -14.46
N TRP A 37 6.86 27.42 -14.19
CA TRP A 37 6.23 26.14 -13.85
C TRP A 37 5.45 26.19 -12.54
N ARG A 38 5.95 26.94 -11.56
CA ARG A 38 5.24 27.20 -10.30
C ARG A 38 3.93 27.97 -10.49
N SER A 39 3.91 28.90 -11.45
CA SER A 39 2.74 29.71 -11.78
C SER A 39 1.69 28.88 -12.52
N ALA A 40 2.12 28.20 -13.59
CA ALA A 40 1.27 27.38 -14.45
C ALA A 40 0.58 26.24 -13.67
N VAL A 41 1.34 25.53 -12.82
CA VAL A 41 0.80 24.37 -12.08
C VAL A 41 0.10 24.82 -10.81
N ALA A 42 -1.04 25.52 -10.92
CA ALA A 42 -1.79 26.02 -9.76
C ALA A 42 -2.14 24.90 -8.76
N MET A 43 -1.89 25.12 -7.46
CA MET A 43 -2.42 24.21 -6.43
C MET A 43 -3.93 24.46 -6.24
N SER A 44 -4.74 24.03 -7.19
CA SER A 44 -6.19 24.14 -7.04
C SER A 44 -6.65 23.23 -5.89
N LYS A 45 -7.73 23.64 -5.20
CA LYS A 45 -8.37 22.80 -4.17
C LYS A 45 -8.81 21.44 -4.73
N GLU A 46 -9.00 21.33 -6.05
CA GLU A 46 -9.35 20.09 -6.74
C GLU A 46 -8.14 19.17 -6.92
N ARG A 47 -6.94 19.72 -7.20
CA ARG A 47 -5.69 18.93 -7.27
C ARG A 47 -5.28 18.31 -5.94
N LEU A 48 -5.64 18.95 -4.83
CA LEU A 48 -5.32 18.47 -3.48
C LEU A 48 -6.40 17.55 -2.89
N GLN A 49 -7.52 17.33 -3.60
CA GLN A 49 -8.60 16.46 -3.14
C GLN A 49 -8.25 15.00 -3.38
N PHE A 50 -7.33 14.46 -2.59
CA PHE A 50 -7.06 13.02 -2.55
C PHE A 50 -7.94 12.30 -1.52
N ARG A 51 -8.74 13.07 -0.76
CA ARG A 51 -9.80 12.56 0.09
C ARG A 51 -11.08 12.36 -0.69
N PHE A 52 -11.36 11.11 -1.03
CA PHE A 52 -12.59 10.75 -1.72
C PHE A 52 -13.55 10.13 -0.70
N GLU A 53 -14.50 10.94 -0.22
CA GLU A 53 -15.66 10.44 0.52
C GLU A 53 -16.55 9.70 -0.47
N ARG A 54 -16.77 8.41 -0.23
CA ARG A 54 -17.54 7.52 -1.09
C ARG A 54 -18.32 6.54 -0.23
N TYR A 55 -19.58 6.30 -0.53
CA TYR A 55 -20.32 5.23 0.15
C TYR A 55 -19.71 3.89 -0.26
N LEU A 56 -19.47 2.97 0.68
CA LEU A 56 -19.07 1.62 0.29
C LEU A 56 -20.18 0.95 -0.51
N PRO A 57 -19.85 0.01 -1.41
CA PRO A 57 -20.82 -0.92 -1.93
C PRO A 57 -21.26 -1.87 -0.81
N THR A 58 -22.17 -1.40 0.04
CA THR A 58 -22.80 -2.22 1.08
C THR A 58 -24.31 -2.05 0.99
N SER A 59 -25.03 -3.09 1.39
CA SER A 59 -26.48 -3.06 1.53
C SER A 59 -26.96 -2.06 2.60
N ASN A 60 -26.05 -1.56 3.45
CA ASN A 60 -26.38 -0.69 4.58
C ASN A 60 -26.03 0.77 4.29
N LYS A 61 -27.06 1.57 3.93
CA LYS A 61 -26.94 3.03 3.69
C LYS A 61 -26.38 3.83 4.88
N LYS A 62 -26.20 3.20 6.04
CA LYS A 62 -25.66 3.80 7.27
C LYS A 62 -24.13 3.79 7.35
N ILE A 63 -23.40 3.24 6.36
CA ILE A 63 -21.93 3.16 6.43
C ILE A 63 -21.30 3.96 5.29
N LYS A 64 -20.43 4.92 5.64
CA LYS A 64 -19.63 5.68 4.68
C LYS A 64 -18.21 5.10 4.63
N ALA A 65 -17.62 5.06 3.44
CA ALA A 65 -16.17 4.92 3.31
C ALA A 65 -15.53 6.26 2.99
N HIS A 66 -14.27 6.34 3.36
CA HIS A 66 -13.44 7.43 2.98
C HIS A 66 -12.10 6.89 2.53
N LEU A 67 -11.81 7.08 1.24
CA LEU A 67 -10.54 6.70 0.68
C LEU A 67 -9.52 7.79 0.99
N SER A 68 -8.44 7.41 1.67
CA SER A 68 -7.34 8.30 2.00
C SER A 68 -6.05 7.79 1.38
N PRO A 69 -5.26 8.64 0.70
CA PRO A 69 -3.93 8.25 0.28
C PRO A 69 -3.06 8.04 1.51
N THR A 70 -2.25 6.99 1.45
CA THR A 70 -1.15 6.78 2.36
C THR A 70 0.13 6.63 1.56
N THR A 71 1.20 7.30 1.97
CA THR A 71 2.45 7.28 1.20
C THR A 71 3.59 6.83 2.09
N PHE A 72 4.43 5.96 1.54
CA PHE A 72 5.67 5.47 2.13
C PHE A 72 6.82 6.31 1.60
N PHE A 73 7.65 6.80 2.52
CA PHE A 73 8.81 7.62 2.26
C PHE A 73 10.05 6.99 2.85
N ARG A 74 11.17 7.18 2.16
CA ARG A 74 12.51 7.06 2.72
C ARG A 74 12.96 8.45 3.14
N ILE A 75 13.30 8.59 4.42
CA ILE A 75 13.86 9.83 4.96
C ILE A 75 15.33 9.60 5.28
N THR A 76 16.21 10.46 4.78
CA THR A 76 17.66 10.42 5.03
C THR A 76 18.15 11.71 5.65
N LEU A 77 19.26 11.64 6.39
CA LEU A 77 19.96 12.83 6.88
C LEU A 77 21.13 13.16 5.94
N PRO A 78 21.31 14.43 5.54
CA PRO A 78 22.35 14.83 4.59
C PRO A 78 23.78 14.46 5.01
N SER A 79 24.03 14.37 6.32
CA SER A 79 25.37 14.12 6.91
C SER A 79 25.63 12.66 7.30
N SER A 80 24.69 11.75 7.07
CA SER A 80 24.86 10.34 7.44
C SER A 80 25.58 9.57 6.33
N CYS A 81 26.86 9.25 6.54
CA CYS A 81 27.54 8.20 5.79
C CYS A 81 27.56 6.92 6.65
N PRO A 82 26.98 5.79 6.19
CA PRO A 82 26.30 5.57 4.91
C PRO A 82 24.94 6.29 4.81
N ASN A 83 24.50 6.60 3.57
CA ASN A 83 23.22 7.27 3.23
C ASN A 83 22.00 6.38 3.53
N LYS A 84 21.94 5.85 4.74
CA LYS A 84 20.85 5.03 5.22
C LYS A 84 19.69 5.94 5.61
N GLY A 85 18.49 5.40 5.45
CA GLY A 85 17.26 6.12 5.78
C GLY A 85 16.33 5.34 6.69
N TRP A 86 15.27 6.02 7.07
CA TRP A 86 14.14 5.46 7.79
C TRP A 86 12.94 5.30 6.85
N LEU A 87 12.17 4.24 7.08
CA LEU A 87 10.90 4.02 6.41
C LEU A 87 9.80 4.73 7.21
N VAL A 88 9.14 5.68 6.58
CA VAL A 88 8.09 6.49 7.18
C VAL A 88 6.82 6.34 6.38
N ARG A 89 5.69 6.12 7.05
CA ARG A 89 4.38 6.09 6.41
C ARG A 89 3.55 7.26 6.88
N THR A 90 2.85 7.89 5.95
CA THR A 90 2.01 9.04 6.25
C THR A 90 0.62 8.89 5.65
N ARG A 91 -0.33 9.67 6.17
CA ARG A 91 -1.68 9.81 5.63
C ARG A 91 -2.09 11.27 5.61
N GLN A 92 -2.69 11.71 4.51
CA GLN A 92 -3.26 13.05 4.43
C GLN A 92 -4.55 13.14 5.27
N ALA A 93 -4.54 13.98 6.31
CA ALA A 93 -5.55 13.94 7.36
C ALA A 93 -6.76 14.85 7.11
N SER A 94 -6.68 15.84 6.21
CA SER A 94 -7.78 16.78 5.94
C SER A 94 -7.72 17.43 4.55
N LYS A 95 -8.90 17.83 4.06
CA LYS A 95 -9.09 18.66 2.85
C LYS A 95 -8.75 20.14 3.13
N MET A 96 -8.92 20.62 4.36
CA MET A 96 -8.75 22.05 4.71
C MET A 96 -7.37 22.38 5.28
N TYR A 97 -6.75 21.43 5.99
CA TYR A 97 -5.46 21.64 6.62
C TYR A 97 -4.47 20.67 5.99
N ARG A 98 -3.28 21.15 5.58
CA ARG A 98 -2.15 20.33 5.12
C ARG A 98 -1.55 19.47 6.26
N LYS A 99 -2.38 19.01 7.20
CA LYS A 99 -2.00 18.18 8.33
C LYS A 99 -1.76 16.77 7.83
N ILE A 100 -0.52 16.33 7.95
CA ILE A 100 -0.08 14.97 7.65
C ILE A 100 -0.11 14.19 8.96
N THR A 101 -0.74 13.01 8.96
CA THR A 101 -0.70 12.08 10.09
C THR A 101 0.40 11.07 9.85
N LEU A 102 1.27 10.89 10.82
CA LEU A 102 2.28 9.84 10.83
C LEU A 102 1.65 8.51 11.22
N LEU A 103 2.00 7.45 10.49
CA LEU A 103 1.53 6.10 10.73
C LEU A 103 2.70 5.14 10.96
N CYS A 104 2.46 4.10 11.74
CA CYS A 104 3.31 2.92 11.78
C CYS A 104 3.39 2.32 10.36
N PRO A 105 4.61 2.07 9.82
CA PRO A 105 4.73 1.65 8.43
C PRO A 105 3.97 0.37 8.10
N LEU A 106 4.08 -0.65 8.93
CA LEU A 106 3.48 -1.96 8.67
C LEU A 106 2.00 -2.00 9.09
N SER A 107 1.68 -1.64 10.34
CA SER A 107 0.30 -1.73 10.85
C SER A 107 -0.65 -0.64 10.33
N GLY A 108 -0.13 0.55 10.01
CA GLY A 108 -0.95 1.72 9.66
C GLY A 108 -1.60 2.42 10.86
N GLU A 109 -1.27 2.03 12.09
CA GLU A 109 -1.73 2.71 13.30
C GLU A 109 -1.19 4.13 13.40
N ARG A 110 -1.94 5.02 14.04
CA ARG A 110 -1.50 6.41 14.22
C ARG A 110 -0.39 6.47 15.27
N ILE A 111 0.74 7.07 14.91
CA ILE A 111 1.78 7.39 15.87
C ILE A 111 1.41 8.72 16.54
N THR A 112 1.14 8.68 17.86
CA THR A 112 0.75 9.84 18.67
C THR A 112 1.93 10.54 19.37
N ARG A 113 3.18 10.13 19.10
CA ARG A 113 4.36 10.60 19.84
C ARG A 113 4.77 12.04 19.48
N SER A 114 4.89 12.85 20.54
CA SER A 114 5.75 14.02 20.81
C SER A 114 5.69 15.24 19.87
N HIS A 115 5.80 16.44 20.46
CA HIS A 115 5.78 17.78 19.85
C HIS A 115 6.93 18.08 18.87
N GLN A 116 7.61 17.06 18.34
CA GLN A 116 8.75 17.21 17.44
C GLN A 116 8.26 17.43 16.02
N THR A 117 8.67 18.55 15.42
CA THR A 117 8.40 18.88 14.03
C THR A 117 9.62 18.51 13.20
N LEU A 118 9.43 17.72 12.15
CA LEU A 118 10.50 17.41 11.20
C LEU A 118 10.59 18.53 10.16
N ASP A 119 11.74 19.21 10.11
CA ASP A 119 12.03 20.19 9.06
C ASP A 119 12.44 19.46 7.79
N LEU A 120 11.54 19.43 6.80
CA LEU A 120 11.76 18.78 5.51
C LEU A 120 12.87 19.44 4.68
N LEU A 121 13.30 20.66 5.01
CA LEU A 121 14.44 21.31 4.35
C LEU A 121 15.79 20.75 4.81
N LYS A 122 15.81 20.07 5.97
CA LYS A 122 17.04 19.51 6.57
C LYS A 122 17.21 18.01 6.31
N VAL A 123 16.26 17.37 5.64
CA VAL A 123 16.26 15.93 5.38
C VAL A 123 16.05 15.62 3.90
N GLY A 124 16.67 14.55 3.43
CA GLY A 124 16.32 13.96 2.14
C GLY A 124 15.00 13.21 2.25
N VAL A 125 14.06 13.46 1.32
CA VAL A 125 12.77 12.76 1.28
C VAL A 125 12.57 12.18 -0.11
N SER A 126 12.42 10.85 -0.16
CA SER A 126 12.13 10.12 -1.39
C SER A 126 10.85 9.31 -1.23
N GLU A 127 9.92 9.48 -2.17
CA GLU A 127 8.73 8.63 -2.25
C GLU A 127 9.12 7.23 -2.69
N ILE A 128 8.65 6.23 -1.95
CA ILE A 128 8.81 4.82 -2.28
C ILE A 128 7.55 4.36 -3.02
N ARG A 129 6.39 4.61 -2.40
CA ARG A 129 5.11 4.11 -2.90
C ARG A 129 3.93 4.86 -2.31
N GLN A 130 2.97 5.18 -3.16
CA GLN A 130 1.63 5.57 -2.75
C GLN A 130 0.70 4.36 -2.71
N SER A 131 -0.12 4.27 -1.67
CA SER A 131 -1.22 3.33 -1.54
C SER A 131 -2.46 4.08 -1.06
N TYR A 132 -3.59 3.37 -0.98
CA TYR A 132 -4.83 3.95 -0.49
C TYR A 132 -5.40 3.09 0.64
N GLU A 133 -5.98 3.75 1.63
CA GLU A 133 -6.62 3.13 2.77
C GLU A 133 -8.11 3.51 2.75
N ILE A 134 -8.97 2.51 2.92
CA ILE A 134 -10.40 2.74 3.13
C ILE A 134 -10.66 2.88 4.63
N GLN A 135 -11.13 4.05 5.03
CA GLN A 135 -11.61 4.30 6.39
C GLN A 135 -13.12 4.17 6.42
N ILE A 136 -13.63 3.41 7.38
CA ILE A 136 -15.07 3.20 7.55
C ILE A 136 -15.61 4.17 8.62
N PHE A 137 -16.73 4.81 8.32
CA PHE A 137 -17.42 5.77 9.17
C PHE A 137 -18.88 5.38 9.37
N ASP A 138 -19.39 5.67 10.56
CA ASP A 138 -20.82 5.63 10.84
C ASP A 138 -21.47 6.81 10.12
N GLY A 139 -22.33 6.52 9.16
CA GLY A 139 -22.99 7.52 8.34
C GLY A 139 -24.00 8.38 9.12
N LEU A 140 -24.45 7.96 10.30
CA LEU A 140 -25.35 8.72 11.17
C LEU A 140 -24.58 9.66 12.12
N LYS A 141 -23.43 9.21 12.63
CA LYS A 141 -22.62 9.98 13.61
C LYS A 141 -21.46 10.74 12.97
N ASP A 142 -21.11 10.41 11.73
CA ASP A 142 -19.91 10.87 11.02
C ASP A 142 -18.61 10.62 11.78
N GLU A 143 -18.63 9.64 12.68
CA GLU A 143 -17.49 9.21 13.48
C GLU A 143 -16.80 8.02 12.82
N LYS A 144 -15.46 8.01 12.88
CA LYS A 144 -14.67 6.88 12.41
C LYS A 144 -15.03 5.68 13.27
N ILE A 145 -15.45 4.58 12.64
CA ILE A 145 -15.71 3.34 13.36
C ILE A 145 -14.36 2.71 13.73
N PRO A 146 -14.05 2.52 15.03
CA PRO A 146 -12.86 1.80 15.46
C PRO A 146 -12.89 0.34 14.97
N LEU A 147 -11.73 -0.18 14.54
CA LEU A 147 -11.58 -1.55 14.05
C LEU A 147 -11.98 -2.61 15.09
N ASP A 148 -11.86 -2.28 16.38
CA ASP A 148 -12.20 -3.09 17.53
C ASP A 148 -13.64 -2.87 18.03
N SER A 149 -14.40 -1.95 17.43
CA SER A 149 -15.76 -1.67 17.87
C SER A 149 -16.72 -2.82 17.58
N GLU A 150 -17.75 -2.96 18.41
CA GLU A 150 -18.81 -3.93 18.19
C GLU A 150 -19.58 -3.67 16.89
N ILE A 151 -19.68 -2.40 16.46
CA ILE A 151 -20.30 -2.01 15.18
C ILE A 151 -19.47 -2.55 13.99
N PHE A 152 -18.14 -2.38 14.04
CA PHE A 152 -17.24 -2.95 13.03
C PHE A 152 -17.29 -4.47 13.05
N SER A 153 -17.23 -5.06 14.26
CA SER A 153 -17.34 -6.50 14.44
C SER A 153 -18.65 -7.03 13.89
N ASN A 154 -19.79 -6.38 14.13
CA ASN A 154 -21.10 -6.78 13.61
C ASN A 154 -21.22 -6.57 12.10
N TYR A 155 -20.56 -5.55 11.55
CA TYR A 155 -20.42 -5.38 10.10
C TYR A 155 -19.62 -6.53 9.45
N ILE A 156 -18.65 -7.11 10.18
CA ILE A 156 -17.78 -8.21 9.70
C ILE A 156 -18.31 -9.62 10.07
N LYS A 157 -19.06 -9.77 11.17
CA LYS A 157 -19.58 -11.03 11.73
C LYS A 157 -20.54 -11.78 10.81
N ASN A 158 -21.05 -11.16 9.75
CA ASN A 158 -21.81 -11.87 8.72
C ASN A 158 -20.91 -12.68 7.76
N SER A 159 -19.60 -12.82 8.04
CA SER A 159 -18.65 -13.65 7.27
C SER A 159 -17.84 -14.56 8.20
N ASP A 160 -17.98 -15.88 8.02
CA ASP A 160 -17.47 -16.91 8.95
C ASP A 160 -15.94 -17.16 8.91
N LYS A 161 -15.14 -16.27 8.29
CA LYS A 161 -13.68 -16.42 8.21
C LYS A 161 -13.01 -15.05 8.24
N ILE A 162 -12.38 -14.69 9.36
CA ILE A 162 -11.59 -13.45 9.45
C ILE A 162 -10.12 -13.82 9.69
N PRO A 163 -9.21 -13.51 8.75
CA PRO A 163 -7.86 -13.10 9.08
C PRO A 163 -7.86 -11.63 9.50
N SER A 164 -7.01 -11.30 10.46
CA SER A 164 -6.81 -9.97 11.06
C SER A 164 -6.77 -8.81 10.04
N GLY A 165 -7.75 -7.91 10.11
CA GLY A 165 -7.71 -6.56 9.53
C GLY A 165 -8.42 -6.39 8.19
N VAL A 166 -9.52 -5.63 8.18
CA VAL A 166 -10.29 -5.31 6.96
C VAL A 166 -9.53 -4.28 6.16
N PHE A 167 -8.64 -4.74 5.28
CA PHE A 167 -7.91 -3.88 4.38
C PHE A 167 -8.41 -4.10 2.97
N PHE A 168 -9.32 -3.24 2.51
CA PHE A 168 -9.58 -3.14 1.08
C PHE A 168 -8.27 -2.82 0.38
N ARG A 169 -7.91 -3.65 -0.59
CA ARG A 169 -6.74 -3.41 -1.42
C ARG A 169 -7.18 -2.56 -2.59
N VAL A 170 -6.54 -1.41 -2.76
CA VAL A 170 -7.00 -0.37 -3.67
C VAL A 170 -5.88 0.08 -4.58
N ALA A 171 -6.19 0.11 -5.88
CA ALA A 171 -5.34 0.68 -6.91
C ALA A 171 -6.07 1.85 -7.59
N PHE A 172 -5.31 2.77 -8.18
CA PHE A 172 -5.84 3.96 -8.85
C PHE A 172 -5.16 4.13 -10.20
N LEU A 173 -5.95 4.35 -11.25
CA LEU A 173 -5.47 4.65 -12.60
C LEU A 173 -6.52 5.48 -13.33
N ASP A 174 -6.08 6.53 -14.03
CA ASP A 174 -6.92 7.35 -14.92
C ASP A 174 -8.27 7.79 -14.35
N ASN A 175 -8.28 8.29 -13.10
CA ASN A 175 -9.49 8.73 -12.40
C ASN A 175 -10.44 7.60 -11.98
N ILE A 176 -9.99 6.36 -11.98
CA ILE A 176 -10.75 5.19 -11.54
C ILE A 176 -10.03 4.53 -10.38
N PHE A 177 -10.74 4.36 -9.27
CA PHE A 177 -10.32 3.50 -8.18
C PHE A 177 -10.81 2.09 -8.44
N PHE A 178 -9.94 1.11 -8.20
CA PHE A 178 -10.27 -0.30 -8.18
C PHE A 178 -10.01 -0.84 -6.79
N ALA A 179 -10.94 -1.63 -6.26
CA ALA A 179 -10.79 -2.23 -4.94
C ALA A 179 -11.24 -3.69 -4.95
N VAL A 180 -10.48 -4.55 -4.28
CA VAL A 180 -10.94 -5.88 -3.91
C VAL A 180 -11.82 -5.73 -2.67
N ASN A 181 -13.09 -6.12 -2.78
CA ASN A 181 -14.04 -6.08 -1.68
C ASN A 181 -13.90 -7.33 -0.82
N TYR A 182 -13.69 -7.13 0.47
CA TYR A 182 -13.49 -8.19 1.45
C TYR A 182 -14.69 -9.16 1.56
N HIS A 183 -15.93 -8.69 1.36
CA HIS A 183 -17.11 -9.51 1.60
C HIS A 183 -17.38 -10.55 0.52
N ASP A 184 -17.12 -10.18 -0.74
CA ASP A 184 -17.39 -11.05 -1.89
C ASP A 184 -16.13 -11.42 -2.67
N ASN A 185 -14.96 -10.99 -2.21
CA ASN A 185 -13.65 -11.13 -2.87
C ASN A 185 -13.68 -10.69 -4.34
N LYS A 186 -14.59 -9.79 -4.72
CA LYS A 186 -14.69 -9.30 -6.10
C LYS A 186 -14.09 -7.92 -6.24
N ILE A 187 -13.74 -7.57 -7.47
CA ILE A 187 -13.20 -6.27 -7.83
C ILE A 187 -14.35 -5.31 -8.14
N TRP A 188 -14.29 -4.16 -7.48
CA TRP A 188 -15.21 -3.04 -7.66
C TRP A 188 -14.44 -1.84 -8.19
N CYS A 189 -15.09 -1.03 -9.01
CA CYS A 189 -14.53 0.22 -9.51
C CYS A 189 -15.37 1.43 -9.15
N CYS A 190 -14.73 2.58 -8.95
CA CYS A 190 -15.38 3.87 -8.70
C CYS A 190 -14.67 4.99 -9.44
N LYS A 191 -15.40 5.71 -10.31
CA LYS A 191 -14.87 6.86 -11.04
C LYS A 191 -14.88 8.11 -10.16
N THR A 192 -13.88 8.98 -10.30
CA THR A 192 -13.78 10.20 -9.49
C THR A 192 -14.64 11.34 -9.99
N ARG A 193 -14.90 11.43 -11.30
CA ARG A 193 -15.50 12.62 -11.97
C ARG A 193 -16.98 12.51 -12.28
N GLU A 194 -17.55 11.31 -12.36
CA GLU A 194 -18.97 11.15 -12.68
C GLU A 194 -19.83 11.42 -11.43
N GLY A 195 -20.96 12.13 -11.59
CA GLY A 195 -21.90 12.43 -10.49
C GLY A 195 -22.43 11.18 -9.76
N SER A 196 -22.21 9.99 -10.35
CA SER A 196 -22.35 8.70 -9.68
C SER A 196 -21.22 8.47 -8.67
N ARG A 197 -21.56 8.64 -7.39
CA ARG A 197 -20.65 8.42 -6.24
C ARG A 197 -20.61 6.95 -5.78
N SER A 198 -21.09 6.02 -6.60
CA SER A 198 -21.25 4.61 -6.22
C SER A 198 -20.15 3.73 -6.80
N TRP A 199 -19.68 2.79 -5.98
CA TRP A 199 -18.88 1.67 -6.46
C TRP A 199 -19.73 0.75 -7.32
N THR A 200 -19.16 0.29 -8.43
CA THR A 200 -19.79 -0.66 -9.34
C THR A 200 -18.93 -1.91 -9.41
N LYS A 201 -19.56 -3.08 -9.23
CA LYS A 201 -18.88 -4.36 -9.38
C LYS A 201 -18.54 -4.59 -10.85
N ILE A 202 -17.30 -4.99 -11.14
CA ILE A 202 -16.94 -5.41 -12.50
C ILE A 202 -17.73 -6.68 -12.85
N LYS A 203 -18.35 -6.72 -14.03
CA LYS A 203 -19.22 -7.85 -14.43
C LYS A 203 -18.38 -9.09 -14.78
N ASN A 204 -19.03 -10.25 -14.76
CA ASN A 204 -18.49 -11.54 -15.26
C ASN A 204 -17.18 -12.00 -14.57
N GLN A 205 -17.02 -11.69 -13.28
CA GLN A 205 -15.91 -12.20 -12.48
C GLN A 205 -16.16 -13.65 -12.08
N VAL A 206 -15.28 -14.54 -12.51
CA VAL A 206 -15.35 -15.98 -12.22
C VAL A 206 -14.62 -16.34 -10.93
N GLU A 207 -13.48 -15.71 -10.65
CA GLU A 207 -12.63 -16.02 -9.49
C GLU A 207 -12.80 -15.04 -8.33
N ASP A 208 -12.35 -15.45 -7.16
CA ASP A 208 -12.23 -14.62 -5.95
C ASP A 208 -10.81 -14.06 -5.85
N PHE A 209 -10.70 -12.76 -5.64
CA PHE A 209 -9.47 -11.98 -5.63
C PHE A 209 -9.01 -11.65 -4.22
N SER A 210 -7.70 -11.65 -3.99
CA SER A 210 -7.07 -11.25 -2.72
C SER A 210 -6.37 -9.90 -2.78
N ASP A 211 -5.73 -9.57 -3.91
CA ASP A 211 -4.96 -8.33 -4.03
C ASP A 211 -5.08 -7.66 -5.40
N ILE A 212 -4.76 -6.38 -5.45
CA ILE A 212 -4.77 -5.55 -6.65
C ILE A 212 -3.65 -4.52 -6.61
N ILE A 213 -3.02 -4.27 -7.75
CA ILE A 213 -1.84 -3.42 -7.88
C ILE A 213 -1.82 -2.68 -9.22
N LEU A 214 -1.29 -1.45 -9.22
CA LEU A 214 -0.86 -0.76 -10.43
C LEU A 214 0.60 -1.13 -10.71
N HIS A 215 0.87 -1.67 -11.90
CA HIS A 215 2.23 -2.00 -12.34
C HIS A 215 2.35 -1.71 -13.84
N MET A 216 3.43 -1.05 -14.26
CA MET A 216 3.70 -0.68 -15.66
C MET A 216 2.49 -0.07 -16.41
N GLY A 217 1.73 0.80 -15.73
CA GLY A 217 0.57 1.48 -16.31
C GLY A 217 -0.69 0.63 -16.47
N ARG A 218 -0.74 -0.57 -15.91
CA ARG A 218 -1.91 -1.47 -15.93
C ARG A 218 -2.31 -1.90 -14.52
N ILE A 219 -3.60 -2.18 -14.35
CA ILE A 219 -4.12 -2.72 -13.10
C ILE A 219 -4.10 -4.24 -13.18
N TYR A 220 -3.39 -4.86 -12.25
CA TYR A 220 -3.30 -6.30 -12.06
C TYR A 220 -3.99 -6.70 -10.77
N ALA A 221 -4.59 -7.89 -10.77
CA ALA A 221 -5.16 -8.52 -9.60
C ALA A 221 -4.68 -9.96 -9.50
N VAL A 222 -4.68 -10.51 -8.28
CA VAL A 222 -4.37 -11.92 -8.04
C VAL A 222 -5.55 -12.60 -7.38
N ASP A 223 -5.87 -13.80 -7.87
CA ASP A 223 -6.89 -14.63 -7.25
C ASP A 223 -6.35 -15.46 -6.07
N LEU A 224 -7.26 -16.08 -5.32
CA LEU A 224 -6.92 -16.92 -4.16
C LEU A 224 -6.08 -18.15 -4.53
N LYS A 225 -6.00 -18.53 -5.82
CA LYS A 225 -5.18 -19.64 -6.32
C LYS A 225 -3.79 -19.15 -6.75
N GLY A 226 -3.54 -17.85 -6.76
CA GLY A 226 -2.30 -17.24 -7.21
C GLY A 226 -2.18 -17.16 -8.74
N ALA A 227 -3.28 -17.00 -9.48
CA ALA A 227 -3.20 -16.57 -10.88
C ALA A 227 -3.31 -15.05 -10.97
N ILE A 228 -2.54 -14.45 -11.88
CA ILE A 228 -2.55 -13.02 -12.17
C ILE A 228 -3.53 -12.73 -13.29
N TRP A 229 -4.29 -11.67 -13.08
CA TRP A 229 -5.28 -11.14 -14.00
C TRP A 229 -4.99 -9.65 -14.24
N TRP A 230 -5.33 -9.13 -15.41
CA TRP A 230 -5.26 -7.69 -15.67
C TRP A 230 -6.64 -7.14 -16.06
N ILE A 231 -6.85 -5.86 -15.80
CA ILE A 231 -8.14 -5.19 -16.03
C ILE A 231 -8.03 -4.30 -17.27
N SER A 232 -8.86 -4.58 -18.27
CA SER A 232 -9.02 -3.73 -19.45
C SER A 232 -9.87 -2.52 -19.11
N LEU A 233 -9.31 -1.32 -19.18
CA LEU A 233 -10.03 -0.08 -18.84
C LEU A 233 -11.13 0.28 -19.85
N SER A 234 -10.97 -0.09 -21.13
CA SER A 234 -11.93 0.26 -22.18
C SER A 234 -13.24 -0.50 -22.06
N GLN A 235 -13.16 -1.76 -21.64
CA GLN A 235 -14.31 -2.66 -21.51
C GLN A 235 -14.70 -2.95 -20.05
N LEU A 236 -13.85 -2.57 -19.09
CA LEU A 236 -13.93 -2.98 -17.69
C LEU A 236 -14.10 -4.50 -17.56
N THR A 237 -13.24 -5.24 -18.26
CA THR A 237 -13.20 -6.71 -18.24
C THR A 237 -11.91 -7.19 -17.58
N ILE A 238 -11.95 -8.39 -17.00
CA ILE A 238 -10.81 -8.99 -16.30
C ILE A 238 -10.34 -10.20 -17.10
N VAL A 239 -9.05 -10.24 -17.41
CA VAL A 239 -8.46 -11.25 -18.29
C VAL A 239 -7.31 -11.95 -17.56
N GLN A 240 -7.36 -13.27 -17.54
CA GLN A 240 -6.30 -14.09 -16.92
C GLN A 240 -5.04 -13.99 -17.76
N GLN A 241 -3.90 -13.78 -17.10
CA GLN A 241 -2.60 -13.71 -17.75
C GLN A 241 -1.75 -14.94 -17.46
N THR A 242 -1.85 -15.50 -16.26
CA THR A 242 -1.00 -16.62 -15.83
C THR A 242 -1.82 -17.79 -15.35
N SER A 243 -1.21 -18.98 -15.34
CA SER A 243 -1.69 -20.10 -14.53
C SER A 243 -1.60 -19.80 -13.04
N SER A 244 -2.29 -20.58 -12.22
CA SER A 244 -2.19 -20.52 -10.76
C SER A 244 -0.81 -20.97 -10.26
N THR A 245 -0.36 -20.41 -9.14
CA THR A 245 0.87 -20.88 -8.47
C THR A 245 0.74 -22.33 -7.98
N PRO A 246 1.85 -23.08 -7.87
CA PRO A 246 1.88 -24.38 -7.22
C PRO A 246 1.38 -24.27 -5.77
N LEU A 247 0.24 -24.89 -5.48
CA LEU A 247 -0.34 -24.95 -4.13
C LEU A 247 0.22 -26.16 -3.38
N ASP A 248 1.49 -26.11 -2.98
CA ASP A 248 2.11 -27.17 -2.18
C ASP A 248 1.99 -26.84 -0.68
N TYR A 249 0.80 -27.09 -0.12
CA TYR A 249 0.46 -26.81 1.28
C TYR A 249 0.57 -28.01 2.22
N TYR A 250 1.18 -29.14 1.84
CA TYR A 250 1.15 -30.33 2.71
C TYR A 250 1.75 -30.13 4.12
N LYS A 251 2.50 -29.04 4.35
CA LYS A 251 3.06 -28.65 5.66
C LYS A 251 2.28 -27.55 6.40
N TYR A 252 1.21 -26.99 5.82
CA TYR A 252 0.51 -25.80 6.31
C TYR A 252 -1.01 -26.01 6.29
N ASP A 253 -1.74 -25.34 7.18
CA ASP A 253 -3.20 -25.49 7.24
C ASP A 253 -3.88 -24.66 6.14
N SER A 254 -3.33 -23.49 5.81
CA SER A 254 -3.87 -22.60 4.77
C SER A 254 -2.89 -21.51 4.33
N CYS A 255 -3.16 -20.93 3.16
CA CYS A 255 -2.67 -19.60 2.78
C CYS A 255 -3.60 -18.55 3.36
N GLN A 256 -3.06 -17.68 4.22
CA GLN A 256 -3.81 -16.63 4.90
C GLN A 256 -4.09 -15.44 3.99
N ASP A 257 -3.10 -15.05 3.19
CA ASP A 257 -3.19 -13.92 2.26
C ASP A 257 -2.26 -14.18 1.06
N THR A 258 -2.68 -13.72 -0.11
CA THR A 258 -1.91 -13.80 -1.36
C THR A 258 -1.79 -12.40 -1.93
N ARG A 259 -0.57 -11.86 -1.95
CA ARG A 259 -0.26 -10.46 -2.26
C ARG A 259 0.51 -10.35 -3.57
N LEU A 260 0.32 -9.24 -4.28
CA LEU A 260 1.15 -8.87 -5.42
C LEU A 260 2.27 -7.92 -4.99
N VAL A 261 3.46 -8.12 -5.54
CA VAL A 261 4.63 -7.29 -5.27
C VAL A 261 5.45 -7.10 -6.54
N GLU A 262 6.04 -5.93 -6.71
CA GLU A 262 7.06 -5.72 -7.73
C GLU A 262 8.44 -6.06 -7.17
N TYR A 263 9.19 -6.89 -7.90
CA TYR A 263 10.56 -7.28 -7.58
C TYR A 263 11.39 -7.35 -8.85
N CYS A 264 12.47 -6.55 -8.91
CA CYS A 264 13.35 -6.42 -10.08
C CYS A 264 12.61 -6.07 -11.38
N GLY A 265 11.54 -5.26 -11.29
CA GLY A 265 10.72 -4.85 -12.43
C GLY A 265 9.63 -5.85 -12.82
N ASP A 266 9.62 -7.05 -12.22
CA ASP A 266 8.65 -8.09 -12.51
C ASP A 266 7.59 -8.20 -11.42
N LEU A 267 6.40 -8.63 -11.82
CA LEU A 267 5.30 -8.89 -10.90
C LEU A 267 5.45 -10.27 -10.27
N CYS A 268 5.56 -10.30 -8.95
CA CYS A 268 5.70 -11.51 -8.15
C CYS A 268 4.49 -11.70 -7.22
N ILE A 269 4.28 -12.94 -6.81
CA ILE A 269 3.24 -13.33 -5.85
C ILE A 269 3.89 -13.65 -4.51
N VAL A 270 3.30 -13.19 -3.43
CA VAL A 270 3.69 -13.51 -2.06
C VAL A 270 2.54 -14.26 -1.40
N HIS A 271 2.77 -15.50 -1.02
CA HIS A 271 1.86 -16.28 -0.19
C HIS A 271 2.27 -16.17 1.27
N GLU A 272 1.33 -15.77 2.12
CA GLU A 272 1.47 -15.79 3.57
C GLU A 272 0.92 -17.12 4.11
N LEU A 273 1.81 -17.96 4.61
CA LEU A 273 1.48 -19.32 5.05
C LEU A 273 1.15 -19.35 6.53
N SER A 274 0.08 -20.04 6.89
CA SER A 274 -0.42 -20.05 8.26
C SER A 274 -0.79 -21.45 8.76
N ILE A 275 -0.73 -21.60 10.09
CA ILE A 275 -1.25 -22.74 10.84
C ILE A 275 -2.27 -22.22 11.84
N THR A 276 -3.36 -22.96 12.01
CA THR A 276 -4.44 -22.68 12.95
C THR A 276 -4.29 -23.57 14.17
N ARG A 277 -4.08 -22.97 15.35
CA ARG A 277 -4.08 -23.70 16.63
C ARG A 277 -5.02 -23.01 17.60
N ASN A 278 -5.93 -23.77 18.23
CA ASN A 278 -6.92 -23.26 19.18
C ASN A 278 -7.72 -22.07 18.62
N HIS A 279 -8.16 -22.16 17.36
CA HIS A 279 -8.87 -21.09 16.63
C HIS A 279 -8.06 -19.80 16.41
N ILE A 280 -6.75 -19.81 16.67
CA ILE A 280 -5.86 -18.69 16.40
C ILE A 280 -4.99 -19.04 15.19
N GLN A 281 -5.19 -18.31 14.10
CA GLN A 281 -4.36 -18.40 12.91
C GLN A 281 -3.03 -17.66 13.15
N ARG A 282 -1.92 -18.31 12.81
CA ARG A 282 -0.58 -17.73 12.95
C ARG A 282 0.21 -17.92 11.67
N THR A 283 0.79 -16.84 11.18
CA THR A 283 1.79 -16.86 10.12
C THR A 283 3.01 -17.67 10.56
N VAL A 284 3.36 -18.68 9.76
CA VAL A 284 4.51 -19.58 9.98
C VAL A 284 5.56 -19.49 8.88
N GLY A 285 5.25 -18.84 7.76
CA GLY A 285 6.22 -18.60 6.71
C GLY A 285 5.64 -17.83 5.54
N PHE A 286 6.49 -17.61 4.55
CA PHE A 286 6.13 -16.97 3.30
C PHE A 286 6.76 -17.72 2.14
N LYS A 287 6.10 -17.67 0.99
CA LYS A 287 6.67 -18.06 -0.29
C LYS A 287 6.51 -16.94 -1.30
N VAL A 288 7.57 -16.67 -2.05
CA VAL A 288 7.57 -15.68 -3.12
C VAL A 288 7.73 -16.42 -4.44
N TYR A 289 6.86 -16.13 -5.41
CA TYR A 289 6.90 -16.74 -6.73
C TYR A 289 7.04 -15.69 -7.81
N LYS A 290 7.91 -15.99 -8.78
CA LYS A 290 8.10 -15.22 -10.00
C LYS A 290 7.78 -16.11 -11.20
N MET A 291 7.14 -15.55 -12.22
CA MET A 291 6.89 -16.28 -13.47
C MET A 291 8.19 -16.36 -14.26
N ASP A 292 8.59 -17.57 -14.63
CA ASP A 292 9.54 -17.80 -15.70
C ASP A 292 8.77 -17.73 -17.02
N GLU A 293 8.99 -16.68 -17.79
CA GLU A 293 8.26 -16.42 -19.04
C GLU A 293 8.59 -17.44 -20.13
N ASP A 294 9.83 -17.92 -20.17
CA ASP A 294 10.29 -18.91 -21.16
C ASP A 294 9.65 -20.28 -20.90
N LEU A 295 9.55 -20.67 -19.63
CA LEU A 295 8.96 -21.94 -19.21
C LEU A 295 7.45 -21.86 -18.97
N ALA A 296 6.88 -20.65 -18.97
CA ALA A 296 5.51 -20.35 -18.55
C ALA A 296 5.13 -20.99 -17.20
N LYS A 297 6.07 -20.95 -16.24
CA LYS A 297 5.95 -21.61 -14.94
C LYS A 297 6.34 -20.70 -13.79
N TRP A 298 5.63 -20.86 -12.68
CA TRP A 298 5.99 -20.21 -11.43
C TRP A 298 7.22 -20.87 -10.79
N VAL A 299 8.22 -20.06 -10.49
CA VAL A 299 9.45 -20.46 -9.81
C VAL A 299 9.50 -19.77 -8.44
N GLU A 300 9.77 -20.54 -7.39
CA GLU A 300 9.94 -19.99 -6.05
C GLU A 300 11.25 -19.19 -5.96
N VAL A 301 11.16 -17.96 -5.47
CA VAL A 301 12.31 -17.08 -5.25
C VAL A 301 12.96 -17.45 -3.93
N SER A 302 14.11 -18.11 -4.00
CA SER A 302 14.87 -18.55 -2.82
C SER A 302 15.70 -17.43 -2.16
N CYS A 303 16.01 -16.37 -2.90
CA CYS A 303 16.84 -15.27 -2.42
C CYS A 303 16.45 -13.94 -3.07
N LEU A 304 16.22 -12.92 -2.24
CA LEU A 304 15.93 -11.54 -2.66
C LEU A 304 17.21 -10.69 -2.81
N GLY A 305 18.37 -11.27 -2.50
CA GLY A 305 19.66 -10.56 -2.50
C GLY A 305 19.72 -9.51 -1.40
N ASP A 306 20.10 -8.27 -1.77
CA ASP A 306 20.05 -7.13 -0.84
C ASP A 306 18.64 -6.57 -0.65
N ASN A 307 17.64 -7.06 -1.38
CA ASN A 307 16.27 -6.56 -1.21
C ASN A 307 15.61 -7.17 0.02
N THR A 308 14.67 -6.41 0.57
CA THR A 308 13.72 -6.88 1.56
C THR A 308 12.31 -6.52 1.15
N LEU A 309 11.37 -7.41 1.47
CA LEU A 309 9.97 -7.23 1.19
C LEU A 309 9.24 -6.68 2.42
N ILE A 310 8.42 -5.65 2.21
CA ILE A 310 7.60 -5.02 3.24
C ILE A 310 6.14 -5.41 2.98
N VAL A 311 5.59 -6.29 3.81
CA VAL A 311 4.17 -6.67 3.83
C VAL A 311 3.45 -5.80 4.85
N ALA A 312 3.04 -4.61 4.42
CA ALA A 312 2.20 -3.72 5.22
C ALA A 312 0.72 -4.05 5.03
N CYS A 313 -0.11 -3.60 5.96
CA CYS A 313 -1.54 -3.93 6.01
C CYS A 313 -2.32 -3.62 4.71
N ASN A 314 -1.95 -2.58 3.97
CA ASN A 314 -2.60 -2.16 2.72
C ASN A 314 -1.64 -2.07 1.52
N SER A 315 -0.39 -2.51 1.66
CA SER A 315 0.60 -2.38 0.58
C SER A 315 1.69 -3.42 0.73
N CYS A 316 2.19 -3.90 -0.41
CA CYS A 316 3.28 -4.85 -0.51
C CYS A 316 4.31 -4.28 -1.49
N PHE A 317 5.56 -4.13 -1.07
CA PHE A 317 6.64 -3.57 -1.90
C PHE A 317 8.01 -4.02 -1.43
N THR A 318 9.01 -3.85 -2.29
CA THR A 318 10.42 -4.17 -2.00
C THR A 318 11.23 -2.91 -1.75
N VAL A 319 12.27 -3.01 -0.92
CA VAL A 319 13.26 -1.97 -0.67
C VAL A 319 14.66 -2.58 -0.62
N VAL A 320 15.68 -1.79 -0.95
CA VAL A 320 17.09 -2.21 -0.87
C VAL A 320 17.56 -2.10 0.59
N ALA A 321 17.81 -3.23 1.26
CA ALA A 321 18.05 -3.26 2.71
C ALA A 321 19.27 -2.45 3.13
N SER A 322 20.34 -2.42 2.33
CA SER A 322 21.54 -1.65 2.64
C SER A 322 21.29 -0.13 2.76
N GLU A 323 20.20 0.35 2.17
CA GLU A 323 19.78 1.75 2.18
C GLU A 323 19.00 2.16 3.44
N TYR A 324 18.77 1.24 4.37
CA TYR A 324 17.97 1.49 5.57
C TYR A 324 18.71 1.09 6.85
N HIS A 325 18.48 1.85 7.92
CA HIS A 325 19.08 1.56 9.22
C HIS A 325 18.55 0.23 9.79
N GLY A 326 19.44 -0.69 10.14
CA GLY A 326 19.08 -1.95 10.81
C GLY A 326 18.10 -2.85 10.03
N CYS A 327 17.96 -2.65 8.71
CA CYS A 327 17.14 -3.48 7.84
C CYS A 327 17.93 -4.73 7.43
N LEU A 328 17.30 -5.90 7.53
CA LEU A 328 17.91 -7.17 7.14
C LEU A 328 17.70 -7.40 5.66
N LYS A 329 18.74 -7.81 4.93
CA LYS A 329 18.63 -8.30 3.56
C LYS A 329 17.95 -9.67 3.52
N ASN A 330 17.52 -10.10 2.33
CA ASN A 330 16.91 -11.40 2.09
C ASN A 330 15.78 -11.76 3.08
N SER A 331 14.93 -10.78 3.39
CA SER A 331 13.94 -10.92 4.46
C SER A 331 12.60 -10.28 4.13
N ILE A 332 11.55 -10.73 4.84
CA ILE A 332 10.18 -10.23 4.71
C ILE A 332 9.72 -9.69 6.04
N TYR A 333 9.47 -8.38 6.09
CA TYR A 333 8.90 -7.72 7.26
C TYR A 333 7.38 -7.69 7.15
N PHE A 334 6.72 -8.09 8.23
CA PHE A 334 5.27 -8.12 8.32
C PHE A 334 4.84 -7.78 9.75
N SER A 335 3.59 -7.32 9.90
CA SER A 335 2.99 -7.09 11.22
C SER A 335 1.79 -7.99 11.41
N TYR A 336 1.69 -8.60 12.58
CA TYR A 336 0.47 -9.27 13.01
C TYR A 336 -0.31 -8.34 13.94
N TYR A 337 -1.59 -8.13 13.64
CA TYR A 337 -2.47 -7.34 14.52
C TYR A 337 -3.01 -8.25 15.64
N ASP A 338 -2.48 -8.09 16.84
CA ASP A 338 -3.06 -8.66 18.05
C ASP A 338 -3.81 -7.54 18.77
N VAL A 339 -5.14 -7.63 18.84
CA VAL A 339 -6.04 -6.62 19.45
C VAL A 339 -5.63 -6.26 20.89
N LYS A 340 -4.83 -7.10 21.56
CA LYS A 340 -4.38 -6.91 22.94
C LYS A 340 -2.92 -6.46 23.09
N LYS A 341 -2.15 -6.30 22.02
CA LYS A 341 -0.72 -5.93 22.10
C LYS A 341 -0.34 -4.79 21.15
N ALA A 342 0.66 -4.01 21.56
CA ALA A 342 1.35 -3.07 20.66
C ALA A 342 1.92 -3.80 19.43
N GLU A 343 2.12 -3.05 18.34
CA GLU A 343 2.66 -3.53 17.06
C GLU A 343 3.87 -4.45 17.26
N ASN A 344 3.74 -5.70 16.82
CA ASN A 344 4.83 -6.67 16.81
C ASN A 344 5.32 -6.84 15.38
N ILE A 345 6.32 -6.03 15.00
CA ILE A 345 7.04 -6.22 13.74
C ILE A 345 7.78 -7.54 13.82
N LYS A 346 7.47 -8.43 12.87
CA LYS A 346 8.15 -9.70 12.68
C LYS A 346 8.94 -9.66 11.38
N VAL A 347 10.00 -10.44 11.35
CA VAL A 347 10.78 -10.65 10.14
C VAL A 347 10.92 -12.14 9.88
N PHE A 348 10.55 -12.55 8.68
CA PHE A 348 10.80 -13.87 8.13
C PHE A 348 12.08 -13.81 7.29
N LYS A 349 13.05 -14.67 7.60
CA LYS A 349 14.30 -14.76 6.85
C LYS A 349 14.17 -15.85 5.80
N LEU A 350 14.47 -15.54 4.54
CA LEU A 350 14.40 -16.54 3.47
C LEU A 350 15.51 -17.58 3.58
N ASP A 351 16.66 -17.24 4.18
CA ASP A 351 17.82 -18.13 4.28
C ASP A 351 17.51 -19.44 5.01
N ASP A 352 16.80 -19.35 6.15
CA ASP A 352 16.53 -20.48 7.05
C ASP A 352 15.04 -20.69 7.33
N GLY A 353 14.16 -19.84 6.78
CA GLY A 353 12.73 -19.88 7.02
C GLY A 353 12.31 -19.50 8.44
N SER A 354 13.21 -18.92 9.24
CA SER A 354 12.91 -18.55 10.62
C SER A 354 12.09 -17.26 10.70
N ILE A 355 11.14 -17.22 11.63
CA ILE A 355 10.43 -15.99 12.02
C ILE A 355 11.02 -15.50 13.33
N THR A 356 11.54 -14.28 13.33
CA THR A 356 11.98 -13.62 14.56
C THR A 356 11.05 -12.45 14.89
N GLN A 357 10.65 -12.37 16.15
CA GLN A 357 10.00 -11.19 16.69
C GLN A 357 11.11 -10.25 17.16
N ARG A 358 11.15 -9.01 16.66
CA ARG A 358 12.05 -8.00 17.23
C ARG A 358 11.43 -7.47 18.52
N THR A 359 11.53 -8.25 19.61
CA THR A 359 11.10 -7.82 20.95
C THR A 359 12.01 -6.76 21.57
N ASP A 360 13.24 -6.60 21.05
CA ASP A 360 14.12 -5.48 21.37
C ASP A 360 14.46 -4.76 20.08
N ILE A 361 13.63 -3.77 19.73
CA ILE A 361 13.97 -2.82 18.68
C ILE A 361 15.17 -2.02 19.20
N SER A 362 16.37 -2.41 18.78
CA SER A 362 17.52 -1.52 18.84
C SER A 362 17.10 -0.17 18.24
N SER A 363 17.49 0.95 18.86
CA SER A 363 17.28 2.33 18.40
C SER A 363 17.75 2.63 16.96
N GLN A 364 18.33 1.64 16.28
CA GLN A 364 18.85 1.66 14.92
C GLN A 364 17.92 1.01 13.88
N SER A 365 16.66 0.68 14.20
CA SER A 365 15.70 0.12 13.24
C SER A 365 15.11 1.19 12.31
N CYS A 366 14.99 0.88 11.02
CA CYS A 366 14.46 1.79 10.00
C CYS A 366 12.98 2.17 10.22
N PHE A 367 12.24 1.40 11.01
CA PHE A 367 10.85 1.68 11.36
C PHE A 367 10.70 2.70 12.51
N HIS A 368 11.81 3.13 13.12
CA HIS A 368 11.80 3.88 14.38
C HIS A 368 12.53 5.22 14.32
N MET A 369 12.27 6.01 13.28
CA MET A 369 12.83 7.37 13.14
C MET A 369 12.59 8.24 14.39
N PHE A 370 11.42 8.09 15.03
CA PHE A 370 10.97 8.94 16.15
C PHE A 370 11.20 8.30 17.53
N SER A 371 12.03 7.25 17.63
CA SER A 371 12.62 6.85 18.90
C SER A 371 14.04 7.40 18.98
N LEU A 372 14.29 8.26 19.97
CA LEU A 372 15.50 9.05 20.23
C LEU A 372 16.84 8.31 20.00
N PRO A 373 17.91 8.98 19.52
CA PRO A 373 18.25 10.40 19.76
C PRO A 373 18.48 11.29 18.51
N PHE A 374 18.04 10.88 17.31
CA PHE A 374 18.44 11.55 16.05
C PHE A 374 17.80 12.94 15.77
N LEU A 375 16.94 13.45 16.65
CA LEU A 375 16.27 14.75 16.49
C LEU A 375 16.84 15.87 17.38
N ASN A 376 17.95 15.62 18.09
CA ASN A 376 18.58 16.57 19.01
C ASN A 376 19.82 17.29 18.45
N TYR A 377 20.06 17.28 17.13
CA TYR A 377 21.20 17.98 16.51
C TYR A 377 20.76 18.91 15.38
#